data_AF-A0A1F8N951-F1
#
_entry.id   AF-A0A1F8N951-F1
#
_cell.length_a   1.000
_cell.length_b   1.000
_cell.length_c   1.000
_cell.angle_alpha   90.00
_cell.angle_beta   90.00
_cell.angle_gamma   90.00
#
_symmetry.space_group_name_H-M   'P 1'
#
loop_
_entity.id
_entity.type
_entity.pdbx_description
1 polymer ?
#
loop_
_entity_poly.entity_id
_entity_poly.type
_entity_poly.pdbx_seq_one_letter_code
_entity_poly.pdbx_strand_id
1 'polypeptide(L)'
;MSRRQLEILSLLRRLGRERVNGEVSTADVAQALYGEDSDLTPRYSLVQGDIMDLAGRGLVEQSPSLHEWRLTPGGIRLVDMPE
;
A
#
# COMPACT_ATOMS: atom_id res chain seq x y z
N MET A 1 -11.84 -3.87 -8.39
CA MET A 1 -10.61 -3.24 -7.86
C MET A 1 -10.31 -2.05 -8.74
N SER A 2 -9.99 -0.88 -8.19
CA SER A 2 -9.73 0.33 -8.97
C SER A 2 -8.28 0.40 -9.47
N ARG A 3 -8.02 1.23 -10.48
CA ARG A 3 -6.64 1.52 -10.95
C ARG A 3 -5.74 2.01 -9.82
N ARG A 4 -6.26 2.90 -8.97
CA ARG A 4 -5.54 3.43 -7.80
C ARG A 4 -5.22 2.35 -6.78
N GLN A 5 -6.14 1.41 -6.55
CA GLN A 5 -5.89 0.27 -5.65
C GLN A 5 -4.80 -0.67 -6.19
N LEU A 6 -4.77 -0.94 -7.50
CA LEU A 6 -3.68 -1.69 -8.14
C LEU A 6 -2.34 -0.97 -8.01
N GLU A 7 -2.34 0.34 -8.18
CA GLU A 7 -1.15 1.18 -8.03
C GLU A 7 -0.65 1.17 -6.58
N ILE A 8 -1.54 1.26 -5.58
CA ILE A 8 -1.21 1.12 -4.16
C ILE A 8 -0.58 -0.26 -3.88
N LEU A 9 -1.14 -1.35 -4.38
CA LEU A 9 -0.55 -2.68 -4.21
C LEU A 9 0.86 -2.76 -4.85
N SER A 10 1.03 -2.14 -6.02
CA SER A 10 2.32 -2.06 -6.72
C SER A 10 3.35 -1.23 -5.94
N LEU A 11 2.91 -0.13 -5.33
CA LEU A 11 3.74 0.71 -4.46
C LEU A 11 4.15 -0.03 -3.18
N LEU A 12 3.20 -0.71 -2.51
CA LEU A 12 3.50 -1.56 -1.36
C LEU A 12 4.50 -2.66 -1.73
N ARG A 13 4.36 -3.29 -2.90
CA ARG A 13 5.31 -4.28 -3.42
C ARG A 13 6.70 -3.68 -3.62
N ARG A 14 6.77 -2.50 -4.24
CA ARG A 14 8.04 -1.83 -4.57
C ARG A 14 8.76 -1.35 -3.31
N LEU A 15 8.08 -0.55 -2.48
CA LEU A 15 8.63 0.04 -1.26
C LEU A 15 8.95 -1.04 -0.22
N GLY A 16 8.12 -2.08 -0.09
CA GLY A 16 8.34 -3.17 0.84
C GLY A 16 9.59 -4.01 0.52
N ARG A 17 10.01 -4.12 -0.75
CA ARG A 17 11.25 -4.84 -1.12
C ARG A 17 12.52 -4.21 -0.56
N GLU A 18 12.48 -2.93 -0.22
CA GLU A 18 13.61 -2.18 0.35
C GLU A 18 13.62 -2.23 1.89
N ARG A 19 12.58 -2.83 2.50
CA ARG A 19 12.35 -2.87 3.95
C ARG A 19 12.57 -4.29 4.48
N VAL A 20 13.22 -4.44 5.64
CA VAL A 20 13.53 -5.75 6.25
C VAL A 20 12.26 -6.60 6.49
N ASN A 21 11.14 -5.97 6.87
CA ASN A 21 9.89 -6.66 7.16
C ASN A 21 8.83 -6.56 6.06
N GLY A 22 9.12 -5.85 4.95
CA GLY A 22 8.14 -5.56 3.91
C GLY A 22 7.00 -4.63 4.34
N GLU A 23 7.15 -3.95 5.49
CA GLU A 23 6.17 -3.04 6.07
C GLU A 23 6.37 -1.63 5.52
N VAL A 24 5.26 -0.97 5.18
CA VAL A 24 5.24 0.34 4.52
C VAL A 24 4.15 1.21 5.16
N SER A 25 4.50 2.43 5.52
CA SER A 25 3.53 3.37 6.11
C SER A 25 2.53 3.87 5.06
N THR A 26 1.31 4.22 5.49
CA THR A 26 0.35 4.91 4.60
C THR A 26 0.92 6.22 4.06
N ALA A 27 1.75 6.91 4.84
CA ALA A 27 2.38 8.17 4.43
C ALA A 27 3.36 7.95 3.27
N ASP A 28 4.18 6.91 3.31
CA ASP A 28 5.12 6.56 2.23
C ASP A 28 4.36 6.28 0.92
N VAL A 29 3.23 5.55 1.02
CA VAL A 29 2.37 5.27 -0.14
C VAL A 29 1.75 6.55 -0.68
N ALA A 30 1.24 7.43 0.20
CA ALA A 30 0.66 8.70 -0.20
C ALA A 30 1.68 9.61 -0.88
N GLN A 31 2.90 9.69 -0.32
CA GLN A 31 4.00 10.45 -0.89
C GLN A 31 4.43 9.88 -2.25
N ALA A 32 4.51 8.55 -2.39
CA ALA A 32 4.85 7.93 -3.67
C ALA A 32 3.74 8.10 -4.74
N LEU A 33 2.48 8.20 -4.34
CA LEU A 33 1.34 8.34 -5.26
C LEU A 33 1.10 9.80 -5.70
N TYR A 34 1.36 10.78 -4.82
CA TYR A 34 1.05 12.19 -5.07
C TYR A 34 2.27 13.13 -5.12
N GLY A 35 3.48 12.63 -4.83
CA GLY A 35 4.71 13.41 -4.80
C GLY A 35 4.96 14.16 -3.48
N GLU A 36 6.19 14.67 -3.33
CA GLU A 36 6.68 15.30 -2.09
C GLU A 36 6.11 16.71 -1.84
N ASP A 37 5.71 17.43 -2.90
CA ASP A 37 5.20 18.81 -2.81
C ASP A 37 3.68 18.92 -2.60
N SER A 38 2.98 17.79 -2.46
CA SER A 38 1.54 17.76 -2.24
C SER A 38 1.20 17.94 -0.75
N ASP A 39 0.09 18.63 -0.44
CA ASP A 39 -0.52 18.52 0.88
C ASP A 39 -0.99 17.07 1.09
N LEU A 40 -0.22 16.32 1.88
CA LEU A 40 -0.45 14.91 2.12
C LEU A 40 -1.59 14.66 3.10
N THR A 41 -2.05 15.66 3.86
CA THR A 41 -3.08 15.49 4.90
C THR A 41 -4.39 14.92 4.34
N PRO A 42 -5.05 15.53 3.34
CA PRO A 42 -6.25 14.95 2.74
C PRO A 42 -5.97 13.70 1.91
N ARG A 43 -4.74 13.55 1.40
CA ARG A 43 -4.34 12.41 0.56
C ARG A 43 -4.12 11.15 1.38
N TYR A 44 -3.61 11.31 2.60
CA TYR A 44 -3.41 10.24 3.56
C TYR A 44 -4.71 9.51 3.83
N SER A 45 -5.79 10.23 4.16
CA SER A 45 -7.09 9.60 4.46
C SER A 45 -7.66 8.84 3.26
N LEU A 46 -7.46 9.33 2.04
CA LEU A 46 -7.90 8.63 0.82
C LEU A 46 -7.12 7.32 0.61
N VAL A 47 -5.79 7.37 0.75
CA VAL A 47 -4.92 6.20 0.62
C VAL A 47 -5.20 5.20 1.74
N GLN A 48 -5.40 5.68 2.97
CA GLN A 48 -5.77 4.84 4.11
C GLN A 48 -7.08 4.10 3.84
N GLY A 49 -8.10 4.80 3.29
CA GLY A 49 -9.37 4.17 2.91
C GLY A 49 -9.19 3.03 1.91
N ASP A 50 -8.41 3.26 0.85
CA ASP A 50 -8.12 2.20 -0.13
C ASP A 50 -7.35 1.03 0.46
N ILE A 51 -6.37 1.29 1.32
CA ILE A 51 -5.58 0.25 1.99
C ILE A 51 -6.48 -0.57 2.93
N MET A 52 -7.39 0.06 3.67
CA MET A 52 -8.37 -0.64 4.51
C MET A 52 -9.30 -1.52 3.67
N ASP A 53 -9.77 -1.03 2.52
CA ASP A 53 -10.59 -1.82 1.59
C ASP A 53 -9.82 -3.02 1.03
N LEU A 54 -8.53 -2.86 0.73
CA LEU A 54 -7.64 -3.93 0.30
C LEU A 54 -7.38 -4.94 1.44
N ALA A 55 -7.29 -4.47 2.67
CA ALA A 55 -7.13 -5.31 3.86
C ALA A 55 -8.39 -6.16 4.08
N GLY A 56 -9.57 -5.57 3.94
CA GLY A 56 -10.84 -6.29 3.98
C GLY A 56 -10.99 -7.37 2.89
N ARG A 57 -10.20 -7.29 1.82
CA ARG A 57 -10.11 -8.30 0.74
C ARG A 57 -8.98 -9.32 0.96
N GLY A 58 -8.20 -9.20 2.04
CA GLY A 58 -7.08 -10.09 2.35
C GLY A 58 -5.86 -9.91 1.44
N LEU A 59 -5.72 -8.78 0.74
CA LEU A 59 -4.58 -8.49 -0.14
C LEU A 59 -3.43 -7.79 0.59
N VAL A 60 -3.75 -7.10 1.68
CA VAL A 60 -2.78 -6.47 2.59
C VAL A 60 -3.16 -6.77 4.03
N GLU A 61 -2.20 -6.65 4.94
CA GLU A 61 -2.43 -6.76 6.37
C GLU A 61 -1.68 -5.68 7.12
N GLN A 62 -2.25 -5.23 8.24
CA GLN A 62 -1.62 -4.24 9.11
C GLN A 62 -0.62 -4.93 10.03
N SER A 63 0.58 -4.36 10.12
CA SER A 63 1.58 -4.74 11.12
C SER A 63 1.04 -4.46 12.53
N PRO A 64 1.07 -5.44 13.44
CA PRO A 64 0.58 -5.26 14.80
C PRO A 64 1.44 -4.29 15.63
N SER A 65 2.68 -4.02 15.21
CA SER A 65 3.64 -3.22 15.99
C SER A 65 3.82 -1.78 15.50
N LEU A 66 3.59 -1.49 14.21
CA LEU A 66 4.02 -0.22 13.61
C LEU A 66 2.90 0.58 12.92
N HIS A 67 1.66 0.09 12.91
CA HIS A 67 0.56 0.64 12.10
C HIS A 67 0.87 0.73 10.59
N GLU A 68 1.90 0.02 10.13
CA GLU A 68 2.32 -0.09 8.74
C GLU A 68 1.61 -1.25 8.03
N TRP A 69 1.77 -1.33 6.71
CA TRP A 69 1.08 -2.28 5.86
C TRP A 69 2.05 -3.15 5.09
N ARG A 70 1.71 -4.42 4.93
CA ARG A 70 2.45 -5.34 4.06
C ARG A 70 1.49 -6.11 3.16
N LEU A 71 1.97 -6.50 1.98
CA LEU A 71 1.20 -7.38 1.10
C LEU A 71 1.10 -8.79 1.71
N THR A 72 -0.07 -9.40 1.60
CA THR A 72 -0.21 -10.83 1.86
C THR A 72 0.34 -11.64 0.67
N PRO A 73 0.54 -12.96 0.80
CA PRO A 73 0.88 -13.80 -0.36
C PRO A 73 -0.13 -13.68 -1.51
N GLY A 74 -1.41 -13.44 -1.19
CA GLY A 74 -2.46 -13.16 -2.19
C GLY A 74 -2.23 -11.84 -2.93
N GLY A 75 -1.92 -10.77 -2.20
CA GLY A 75 -1.57 -9.48 -2.77
C GLY A 75 -0.32 -9.52 -3.64
N ILE A 76 0.73 -10.23 -3.20
CA ILE A 76 1.96 -10.40 -3.99
C ILE A 76 1.67 -11.09 -5.33
N ARG A 77 0.95 -12.22 -5.31
CA ARG A 77 0.60 -12.94 -6.54
C ARG A 77 -0.19 -12.06 -7.50
N LEU A 78 -1.10 -11.25 -6.98
CA LEU A 78 -1.91 -10.37 -7.81
C LEU A 78 -1.07 -9.33 -8.56
N VAL A 79 -0.03 -8.80 -7.93
CA VAL A 79 0.84 -7.77 -8.52
C VAL A 79 1.93 -8.37 -9.42
N ASP A 80 2.42 -9.57 -9.09
CA ASP A 80 3.52 -10.22 -9.81
C ASP A 80 3.04 -11.05 -11.03
N MET A 81 1.73 -11.14 -11.31
CA MET A 81 1.21 -11.81 -12.52
C MET A 81 1.32 -10.88 -13.75
N PRO A 82 2.03 -11.28 -14.82
CA PRO A 82 2.01 -10.54 -16.08
C PRO A 82 0.63 -10.68 -16.73
N GLU A 83 0.07 -9.55 -17.20
CA GLU A 83 -1.15 -9.51 -18.02
C GLU A 83 -1.01 -10.35 -19.31
#